data_AF-A0A924YM18-F1
#
_entry.id   AF-A0A924YM18-F1
#
_cell.length_a   1.000
_cell.length_b   1.000
_cell.length_c   1.000
_cell.angle_alpha   90.00
_cell.angle_beta   90.00
_cell.angle_gamma   90.00
#
_symmetry.space_group_name_H-M   'P 1'
#
loop_
_entity.id
_entity.type
_entity.pdbx_description
1 polymer ?
#
loop_
_entity_poly.entity_id
_entity_poly.type
_entity_poly.pdbx_seq_one_letter_code
_entity_poly.pdbx_strand_id
1 'polypeptide(L)'
;MTRYSDSLRFLRTAIFGFGLLWLNATGSAQEARIEDGNGIEILARGPVHEAFAEPIVFDPKPGLTVPKAIPELVEELPPDQKPVGNNVGWIPGYWNWDEDRDNFVWVSG
;
A
#
# COMPACT_ATOMS: atom_id res chain seq x y z
N MET A 1 7.49 -50.37 -56.66
CA MET A 1 7.49 -49.81 -58.03
C MET A 1 6.56 -48.60 -57.96
N THR A 2 6.97 -47.34 -58.06
CA THR A 2 8.17 -46.69 -58.63
C THR A 2 8.33 -45.32 -57.96
N ARG A 3 9.58 -44.95 -57.70
CA ARG A 3 10.05 -43.63 -57.23
C ARG A 3 9.85 -42.56 -58.31
N TYR A 4 9.64 -41.30 -57.90
CA TYR A 4 10.10 -40.10 -58.62
C TYR A 4 10.13 -38.93 -57.61
N SER A 5 11.25 -38.81 -56.87
CA SER A 5 12.30 -37.76 -56.99
C SER A 5 11.88 -36.46 -56.29
N ASP A 6 12.53 -36.09 -55.18
CA ASP A 6 13.80 -35.33 -55.15
C ASP A 6 13.71 -34.06 -56.01
N SER A 7 14.09 -32.86 -55.60
CA SER A 7 14.78 -32.32 -54.44
C SER A 7 14.99 -30.86 -54.83
N LEU A 8 14.75 -29.89 -53.95
CA LEU A 8 15.63 -28.71 -53.87
C LEU A 8 15.31 -27.89 -52.64
N ARG A 9 16.30 -27.89 -51.75
CA ARG A 9 16.49 -26.93 -50.68
C ARG A 9 16.76 -25.54 -51.29
N PHE A 10 16.83 -24.54 -50.41
CA PHE A 10 17.17 -23.13 -50.67
C PHE A 10 15.96 -22.33 -51.18
N LEU A 11 15.53 -21.21 -50.59
CA LEU A 11 16.36 -20.08 -50.18
C LEU A 11 15.45 -18.94 -49.63
N ARG A 12 15.97 -18.16 -48.67
CA ARG A 12 15.61 -16.77 -48.27
C ARG A 12 14.44 -16.52 -47.31
N THR A 13 14.82 -16.29 -46.06
CA THR A 13 14.52 -15.09 -45.26
C THR A 13 13.65 -14.03 -45.94
N ALA A 14 12.49 -13.73 -45.36
CA ALA A 14 11.88 -12.40 -45.40
C ALA A 14 11.14 -12.16 -44.08
N ILE A 15 11.44 -11.01 -43.49
CA ILE A 15 11.06 -10.54 -42.16
C ILE A 15 9.70 -9.81 -42.26
N PHE A 16 9.03 -9.69 -41.11
CA PHE A 16 8.03 -8.69 -40.70
C PHE A 16 6.53 -9.04 -40.79
N GLY A 17 5.91 -8.94 -39.61
CA GLY A 17 4.48 -9.03 -39.31
C GLY A 17 4.32 -9.41 -37.84
N PHE A 18 4.82 -8.61 -36.90
CA PHE A 18 4.07 -7.50 -36.27
C PHE A 18 2.62 -7.88 -35.94
N GLY A 19 2.39 -8.26 -34.68
CA GLY A 19 1.07 -8.46 -34.13
C GLY A 19 0.93 -9.79 -33.40
N LEU A 20 1.31 -9.82 -32.12
CA LEU A 20 0.39 -10.14 -31.03
C LEU A 20 1.16 -10.11 -29.69
N LEU A 21 0.78 -9.13 -28.87
CA LEU A 21 0.36 -9.35 -27.49
C LEU A 21 1.38 -9.98 -26.52
N TRP A 22 2.31 -9.18 -26.01
CA TRP A 22 2.77 -9.31 -24.61
C TRP A 22 2.90 -7.92 -24.00
N LEU A 23 1.76 -7.41 -23.55
CA LEU A 23 1.66 -6.31 -22.61
C LEU A 23 2.15 -6.82 -21.25
N ASN A 24 3.47 -6.86 -21.04
CA ASN A 24 4.02 -6.82 -19.69
C ASN A 24 4.32 -5.37 -19.35
N ALA A 25 3.26 -4.58 -19.23
CA ALA A 25 3.32 -3.38 -18.41
C ALA A 25 3.25 -3.85 -16.95
N THR A 26 4.36 -4.39 -16.46
CA THR A 26 4.58 -4.49 -15.01
C THR A 26 4.70 -3.04 -14.54
N GLY A 27 3.57 -2.46 -14.13
CA GLY A 27 3.57 -1.20 -13.42
C GLY A 27 4.24 -1.44 -12.08
N SER A 28 5.56 -1.32 -12.03
CA SER A 28 6.23 -1.03 -10.77
C SER A 28 5.76 0.37 -10.38
N ALA A 29 4.88 0.45 -9.38
CA ALA A 29 4.68 1.69 -8.66
C ALA A 29 6.05 2.04 -8.04
N GLN A 30 6.81 2.88 -8.75
CA GLN A 30 8.02 3.47 -8.22
C GLN A 30 7.53 4.41 -7.12
N GLU A 31 7.68 4.00 -5.87
CA GLU A 31 7.44 4.85 -4.72
C GLU A 31 8.36 6.07 -4.88
N ALA A 32 7.77 7.22 -5.18
CA ALA A 32 8.51 8.45 -5.34
C ALA A 32 8.99 8.87 -3.95
N ARG A 33 10.19 8.45 -3.59
CA ARG A 33 10.90 8.94 -2.40
C ARG A 33 11.21 10.42 -2.62
N ILE A 34 10.30 11.29 -2.17
CA ILE A 34 10.57 12.72 -2.10
C ILE A 34 11.47 12.91 -0.87
N GLU A 35 12.78 12.89 -1.09
CA GLU A 35 13.73 13.37 -0.09
C GLU A 35 13.66 14.90 -0.10
N ASP A 36 12.95 15.49 0.86
CA ASP A 36 13.22 16.90 1.18
C ASP A 36 14.66 16.95 1.69
N GLY A 37 15.48 17.87 1.16
CA GLY A 37 16.92 17.97 1.40
C GLY A 37 17.32 18.16 2.88
N ASN A 38 16.35 18.18 3.78
CA ASN A 38 16.47 18.18 5.24
C ASN A 38 16.48 16.77 5.87
N GLY A 39 16.44 15.69 5.08
CA GLY A 39 16.37 14.32 5.61
C GLY A 39 14.99 13.96 6.15
N ILE A 40 13.95 14.67 5.71
CA ILE A 40 12.55 14.42 6.07
C ILE A 40 11.97 13.49 5.00
N GLU A 41 11.57 12.29 5.41
CA GLU A 41 10.84 11.35 4.56
C GLU A 41 9.34 11.66 4.64
N ILE A 42 8.74 12.00 3.51
CA ILE A 42 7.30 12.20 3.42
C ILE A 42 6.64 10.83 3.19
N LEU A 43 6.00 10.30 4.22
CA LEU A 43 5.16 9.12 4.09
C LEU A 43 3.83 9.52 3.44
N ALA A 44 3.65 9.17 2.16
CA ALA A 44 2.39 9.40 1.44
C ALA A 44 1.22 8.50 1.91
N ARG A 45 1.47 7.67 2.94
CA ARG A 45 0.55 6.71 3.55
C ARG A 45 0.83 6.59 5.05
N GLY A 46 -0.19 6.23 5.83
CA GLY A 46 -0.08 6.02 7.26
C GLY A 46 -1.46 5.99 7.91
N PRO A 47 -1.55 5.61 9.19
CA PRO A 47 -2.80 5.64 9.92
C PRO A 47 -3.33 7.08 9.98
N VAL A 48 -4.60 7.24 9.61
CA VAL A 48 -5.34 8.50 9.78
C VAL A 48 -6.04 8.42 11.12
N HIS A 49 -6.00 9.50 11.90
CA HIS A 49 -6.70 9.55 13.17
C HIS A 49 -8.21 9.37 12.95
N GLU A 50 -8.79 8.29 13.50
CA GLU A 50 -10.19 7.90 13.34
C GLU A 50 -11.16 8.77 14.16
N ALA A 51 -10.81 10.02 14.46
CA ALA A 51 -11.69 10.95 15.18
C ALA A 51 -12.89 11.43 14.34
N PHE A 52 -13.03 10.94 13.11
CA PHE A 52 -14.16 11.20 12.24
C PHE A 52 -15.17 10.05 12.37
N ALA A 53 -16.45 10.41 12.45
CA ALA A 53 -17.54 9.46 12.61
C ALA A 53 -17.42 8.27 11.64
N GLU A 54 -17.21 7.08 12.18
CA GLU A 54 -17.24 5.85 11.40
C GLU A 54 -18.67 5.48 11.02
N PRO A 55 -18.88 4.85 9.85
CA PRO A 55 -20.18 4.30 9.49
C PRO A 55 -20.56 3.17 10.45
N ILE A 56 -21.82 3.16 10.90
CA ILE A 56 -22.35 2.06 11.71
C ILE A 56 -22.40 0.79 10.86
N VAL A 57 -21.68 -0.25 11.29
CA VAL A 57 -21.72 -1.58 10.68
C VAL A 57 -22.74 -2.45 11.42
N PHE A 58 -23.87 -2.74 10.77
CA PHE A 58 -24.98 -3.50 11.38
C PHE A 58 -24.71 -5.00 11.58
N ASP A 59 -23.71 -5.56 10.89
CA ASP A 59 -23.27 -6.97 11.02
C ASP A 59 -21.73 -7.01 11.11
N PRO A 60 -21.14 -6.69 12.28
CA PRO A 60 -19.70 -6.62 12.42
C PRO A 60 -19.08 -8.03 12.34
N LYS A 61 -18.06 -8.17 11.50
CA LYS A 61 -17.25 -9.38 11.44
C LYS A 61 -16.06 -9.27 12.40
N PRO A 62 -15.55 -10.40 12.93
CA PRO A 62 -14.32 -10.40 13.70
C PRO A 62 -13.18 -9.69 12.95
N GLY A 63 -12.46 -8.83 13.66
CA GLY A 63 -11.31 -8.10 13.11
C GLY A 63 -10.09 -9.00 12.87
N LEU A 64 -9.04 -8.41 12.32
CA LEU A 64 -7.74 -9.06 12.12
C LEU A 64 -7.18 -9.54 13.46
N THR A 65 -6.70 -10.79 13.51
CA THR A 65 -5.90 -11.29 14.63
C THR A 65 -4.44 -11.14 14.29
N VAL A 66 -3.70 -10.40 15.13
CA VAL A 66 -2.27 -10.14 14.93
C VAL A 66 -1.44 -10.99 15.89
N PRO A 67 -0.25 -11.47 15.48
CA PRO A 67 0.54 -12.41 16.28
C PRO A 67 1.28 -11.75 17.44
N LYS A 68 1.35 -10.41 17.45
CA LYS A 68 2.13 -9.63 18.42
C LYS A 68 1.23 -9.07 19.51
N ALA A 69 1.71 -9.11 20.76
CA ALA A 69 1.06 -8.42 21.86
C ALA A 69 1.14 -6.90 21.68
N ILE A 70 0.06 -6.20 22.01
CA ILE A 70 0.03 -4.74 22.00
C ILE A 70 1.08 -4.22 22.99
N PRO A 71 1.93 -3.24 22.62
CA PRO A 71 2.89 -2.64 23.54
C PRO A 71 2.19 -1.91 24.71
N GLU A 72 2.98 -1.50 25.69
CA GLU A 72 2.49 -0.61 26.75
C GLU A 72 1.95 0.70 26.15
N LEU A 73 0.94 1.27 26.80
CA LEU A 73 0.34 2.53 26.36
C LEU A 73 1.36 3.67 26.53
N VAL A 74 1.46 4.53 25.53
CA VAL A 74 2.31 5.73 25.60
C VAL A 74 1.60 6.78 26.44
N GLU A 75 2.31 7.38 27.39
CA GLU A 75 1.81 8.52 28.16
C GLU A 75 1.82 9.77 27.28
N GLU A 76 0.63 10.32 27.01
CA GLU A 76 0.46 11.55 26.24
C GLU A 76 -0.03 12.69 27.12
N LEU A 77 0.55 13.86 26.91
CA LEU A 77 0.03 15.11 27.44
C LEU A 77 -0.89 15.75 26.41
N PRO A 78 -2.11 16.17 26.79
CA PRO A 78 -2.97 16.92 25.89
C PRO A 78 -2.32 18.26 25.51
N PRO A 79 -2.68 18.83 24.34
CA PRO A 79 -2.12 20.10 23.90
C PRO A 79 -2.57 21.25 24.81
N ASP A 80 -1.67 22.22 25.00
CA ASP A 80 -1.94 23.43 25.80
C ASP A 80 -3.03 24.33 25.17
N GLN A 81 -3.28 24.16 23.88
CA GLN A 81 -4.25 24.93 23.11
C GLN A 81 -5.41 24.02 22.71
N LYS A 82 -6.64 24.52 22.86
CA LYS A 82 -7.84 23.85 22.37
C LYS A 82 -8.83 24.85 21.75
N PRO A 83 -9.70 24.42 20.82
CA PRO A 83 -10.79 25.24 20.32
C PRO A 83 -11.70 25.75 21.44
N VAL A 84 -12.36 26.89 21.19
CA VAL A 84 -13.37 27.44 22.10
C VAL A 84 -14.67 26.64 22.02
N GLY A 85 -15.30 26.37 23.17
CA GLY A 85 -16.60 25.70 23.23
C GLY A 85 -16.76 24.77 24.43
N ASN A 86 -18.01 24.42 24.72
CA ASN A 86 -18.36 23.51 25.83
C ASN A 86 -18.27 22.03 25.46
N ASN A 87 -18.15 21.72 24.16
CA ASN A 87 -18.10 20.36 23.63
C ASN A 87 -16.79 20.10 22.88
N VAL A 88 -15.67 20.42 23.53
CA VAL A 88 -14.32 20.26 22.99
C VAL A 88 -13.57 19.29 23.90
N GLY A 89 -13.19 18.13 23.36
CA GLY A 89 -12.44 17.09 24.06
C GLY A 89 -11.19 16.69 23.29
N TRP A 90 -10.13 16.33 24.02
CA TRP A 90 -8.95 15.67 23.48
C TRP A 90 -9.22 14.18 23.40
N ILE A 91 -8.83 13.54 22.30
CA ILE A 91 -8.87 12.08 22.15
C ILE A 91 -7.41 11.62 22.26
N PRO A 92 -7.05 10.76 23.22
CA PRO A 92 -5.68 10.27 23.33
C PRO A 92 -5.32 9.38 22.16
N GLY A 93 -4.02 9.29 21.89
CA GLY A 93 -3.48 8.40 20.89
C GLY A 93 -3.73 6.92 21.17
N TYR A 94 -3.51 6.09 20.14
CA TYR A 94 -3.75 4.66 20.16
C TYR A 94 -2.74 3.88 19.32
N TRP A 95 -2.63 2.58 19.61
CA TRP A 95 -1.86 1.66 18.78
C TRP A 95 -2.67 1.24 17.55
N ASN A 96 -2.12 1.44 16.36
CA ASN A 96 -2.64 0.90 15.10
C ASN A 96 -1.72 -0.22 14.60
N TRP A 97 -2.31 -1.26 14.02
CA TRP A 97 -1.55 -2.33 13.38
C TRP A 97 -1.27 -1.99 11.91
N ASP A 98 0.00 -1.84 11.56
CA ASP A 98 0.43 -1.65 10.17
C ASP A 98 0.73 -3.02 9.55
N GLU A 99 -0.17 -3.50 8.68
CA GLU A 99 -0.07 -4.80 8.01
C GLU A 99 1.19 -4.93 7.13
N ASP A 100 1.65 -3.83 6.54
CA ASP A 100 2.82 -3.86 5.65
C ASP A 100 4.13 -3.90 6.43
N ARG A 101 4.12 -3.34 7.65
CA ARG A 101 5.27 -3.36 8.56
C ARG A 101 5.24 -4.53 9.54
N ASP A 102 4.15 -5.30 9.59
CA ASP A 102 3.90 -6.37 10.56
C ASP A 102 4.18 -5.91 12.00
N ASN A 103 3.78 -4.67 12.31
CA ASN A 103 4.11 -4.03 13.58
C ASN A 103 3.10 -2.96 14.01
N PHE A 104 3.11 -2.67 15.31
CA PHE A 104 2.31 -1.58 15.86
C PHE A 104 2.98 -0.22 15.61
N VAL A 105 2.15 0.76 15.24
CA VAL A 105 2.52 2.15 15.08
C VAL A 105 1.67 2.99 16.04
N TRP A 106 2.30 3.94 16.71
CA TRP A 106 1.61 4.88 17.59
C TRP A 106 0.96 5.99 16.76
N VAL A 107 -0.36 6.14 16.90
CA VAL A 107 -1.12 7.25 16.32
C VAL A 107 -1.37 8.24 17.44
N SER A 108 -0.67 9.38 17.43
CA SER A 108 -0.86 10.40 18.45
C SER A 108 -2.21 11.10 18.32
N GLY A 109 -2.77 11.55 19.44
CA GLY A 109 -3.97 12.41 19.47
C GLY A 109 -3.82 13.75 18.75
#